data_AF-A0A2E9EAR4-F1
#
_entry.id   AF-A0A2E9EAR4-F1
#
_cell.length_a   1.000
_cell.length_b   1.000
_cell.length_c   1.000
_cell.angle_alpha   90.00
_cell.angle_beta   90.00
_cell.angle_gamma   90.00
#
_symmetry.space_group_name_H-M   'P 1'
#
loop_
_entity.id
_entity.type
_entity.pdbx_description
1 polymer ?
#
loop_
_entity_poly.entity_id
_entity_poly.type
_entity_poly.pdbx_seq_one_letter_code
_entity_poly.pdbx_strand_id
1 'polypeptide(L)'
;MLIAWLVNHQLTDANFEKENAKAISRLRLEDMTGPEFFTTVLHGEFGSAFLNHLGQDFVEEYFLGGTYDYDYNQVKSGVADERLLSNHVSQRISKAYRKYVEPPSLAKKLARVLRFR
;
A
#
# COMPACT_ATOMS: atom_id res chain seq x y z
N MET A 1 -5.04 4.31 6.52
CA MET A 1 -4.56 2.98 6.11
C MET A 1 -3.56 3.07 4.95
N LEU A 2 -3.97 3.51 3.76
CA LEU A 2 -3.10 3.51 2.57
C LEU A 2 -1.82 4.36 2.72
N ILE A 3 -1.95 5.61 3.20
CA ILE A 3 -0.80 6.52 3.34
C ILE A 3 0.26 5.95 4.29
N ALA A 4 -0.18 5.43 5.45
CA ALA A 4 0.72 4.76 6.40
C ALA A 4 1.42 3.55 5.76
N TRP A 5 0.69 2.77 4.97
CA TRP A 5 1.25 1.64 4.23
C TRP A 5 2.33 2.09 3.23
N LEU A 6 2.08 3.13 2.44
CA LEU A 6 3.04 3.69 1.47
C LEU A 6 4.32 4.18 2.14
N VAL A 7 4.19 4.92 3.24
CA VAL A 7 5.31 5.44 4.05
C VAL A 7 6.15 4.31 4.65
N ASN A 8 5.51 3.21 5.06
CA ASN A 8 6.20 2.04 5.63
C ASN A 8 6.92 1.19 4.56
N HIS A 9 6.50 1.28 3.30
CA HIS A 9 7.10 0.55 2.18
C HIS A 9 8.06 1.41 1.34
N GLN A 10 8.44 2.60 1.82
CA GLN A 10 9.36 3.53 1.14
C GLN A 10 8.89 3.91 -0.27
N LEU A 11 7.58 4.10 -0.43
CA LEU A 11 6.96 4.50 -1.70
C LEU A 11 6.71 6.00 -1.80
N THR A 12 7.08 6.74 -0.76
CA THR A 12 6.97 8.20 -0.69
C THR A 12 8.23 8.88 -1.20
N ASP A 13 8.08 10.12 -1.68
CA ASP A 13 9.20 10.95 -2.13
C ASP A 13 10.14 11.32 -0.96
N ALA A 14 11.44 11.33 -1.21
CA ALA A 14 12.44 11.57 -0.17
C ALA A 14 12.43 13.00 0.39
N ASN A 15 12.14 14.00 -0.46
CA ASN A 15 12.02 15.39 -0.01
C ASN A 15 10.75 15.54 0.83
N PHE A 16 9.64 14.95 0.38
CA PHE A 16 8.42 14.87 1.16
C PHE A 16 8.66 14.22 2.54
N GLU A 17 9.38 13.09 2.59
CA GLU A 17 9.69 12.43 3.85
C GLU A 17 10.53 13.29 4.79
N LYS A 18 11.47 14.05 4.24
CA LYS A 18 12.36 14.94 4.99
C LYS A 18 11.60 16.13 5.57
N GLU A 19 10.75 16.77 4.78
CA GLU A 19 9.95 17.92 5.20
C GLU A 19 8.93 17.53 6.29
N ASN A 20 8.40 16.31 6.22
CA ASN A 20 7.36 15.81 7.11
C ASN A 20 7.87 14.79 8.14
N ALA A 21 9.19 14.75 8.38
CA ALA A 21 9.85 13.70 9.15
C ALA A 21 9.25 13.45 10.53
N LYS A 22 8.84 14.52 11.23
CA LYS A 22 8.19 14.42 12.56
C LYS A 22 6.83 13.72 12.46
N ALA A 23 5.98 14.14 11.53
CA ALA A 23 4.65 13.55 11.37
C ALA A 23 4.74 12.11 10.84
N ILE A 24 5.67 11.84 9.93
CA ILE A 24 5.94 10.48 9.43
C ILE A 24 6.44 9.57 10.56
N SER A 25 7.29 10.07 11.46
CA SER A 25 7.71 9.30 12.63
C SER A 25 6.53 8.94 13.52
N ARG A 26 5.61 9.88 13.76
CA ARG A 26 4.37 9.62 14.53
C ARG A 26 3.48 8.61 13.81
N LEU A 27 3.35 8.70 12.49
CA LEU A 27 2.60 7.75 11.67
C LEU A 27 3.20 6.33 11.74
N ARG A 28 4.53 6.21 11.73
CA ARG A 28 5.26 4.94 11.85
C ARG A 28 5.15 4.31 13.24
N LEU A 29 5.10 5.15 14.29
CA LEU A 29 4.93 4.72 15.67
C LEU A 29 3.46 4.44 16.05
N GLU A 30 2.54 4.55 15.09
CA GLU A 30 1.08 4.44 15.31
C GLU A 30 0.52 5.47 16.31
N ASP A 31 1.29 6.54 16.59
CA ASP A 31 0.88 7.69 17.42
C ASP A 31 0.02 8.69 16.63
N MET A 32 0.03 8.59 15.31
CA MET A 32 -0.83 9.35 14.40
C MET A 32 -1.51 8.38 13.43
N THR A 33 -2.79 8.58 13.19
CA THR A 33 -3.54 7.73 12.24
C THR A 33 -3.37 8.21 10.80
N GLY A 34 -3.55 7.32 9.82
CA GLY A 34 -3.53 7.71 8.40
C GLY A 34 -4.52 8.83 8.03
N PRO A 35 -5.80 8.79 8.48
CA PRO A 35 -6.74 9.89 8.27
C PRO A 35 -6.32 11.21 8.92
N GLU A 36 -5.78 11.15 10.15
CA GLU A 36 -5.25 12.34 10.83
C GLU A 36 -4.08 12.95 10.06
N PHE A 37 -3.15 12.12 9.59
CA PHE A 37 -2.04 12.57 8.74
C PHE A 37 -2.55 13.20 7.43
N PHE A 38 -3.56 12.60 6.81
CA PHE A 38 -4.17 13.12 5.59
C PHE A 38 -4.79 14.50 5.76
N THR A 39 -5.51 14.74 6.85
CA THR A 39 -6.17 16.03 7.07
C THR A 39 -5.21 17.10 7.59
N THR A 40 -4.24 16.72 8.43
CA THR A 40 -3.39 17.69 9.15
C THR A 40 -2.07 18.00 8.45
N VAL A 41 -1.45 17.01 7.78
CA VAL A 41 -0.14 17.15 7.13
C VAL A 41 -0.30 17.35 5.64
N LEU A 42 -1.20 16.56 5.05
CA LEU A 42 -1.48 16.60 3.61
C LEU A 42 -2.60 17.57 3.25
N HIS A 43 -3.23 18.22 4.24
CA HIS A 43 -4.32 19.19 4.05
C HIS A 43 -5.48 18.68 3.18
N GLY A 44 -5.73 17.37 3.18
CA GLY A 44 -6.76 16.73 2.38
C GLY A 44 -6.37 16.45 0.92
N GLU A 45 -5.11 16.68 0.54
CA GLU A 45 -4.63 16.44 -0.81
C GLU A 45 -3.56 15.34 -0.83
N PHE A 46 -3.82 14.26 -1.57
CA PHE A 46 -2.84 13.21 -1.80
C PHE A 46 -2.75 12.94 -3.29
N GLY A 47 -1.54 13.03 -3.84
CA GLY A 47 -1.28 12.96 -5.27
C GLY A 47 0.08 12.33 -5.61
N SER A 48 0.42 12.35 -6.89
CA SER A 48 1.67 11.76 -7.39
C SER A 48 2.92 12.42 -6.83
N ALA A 49 2.89 13.73 -6.55
CA ALA A 49 4.03 14.48 -6.00
C ALA A 49 4.50 13.98 -4.62
N PHE A 50 3.67 13.24 -3.90
CA PHE A 50 4.00 12.65 -2.59
C PHE A 50 4.70 11.30 -2.71
N LEU A 51 4.68 10.72 -3.91
CA LEU A 51 5.18 9.39 -4.22
C LEU A 51 6.48 9.50 -5.01
N ASN A 52 7.40 8.58 -4.76
CA ASN A 52 8.53 8.37 -5.67
C ASN A 52 8.07 7.61 -6.93
N HIS A 53 8.94 7.49 -7.93
CA HIS A 53 8.60 6.82 -9.20
C HIS A 53 8.01 5.42 -9.00
N LEU A 54 8.60 4.60 -8.12
CA LEU A 54 8.11 3.25 -7.83
C LEU A 54 6.70 3.28 -7.21
N GLY A 55 6.46 4.22 -6.30
CA GLY A 55 5.16 4.44 -5.68
C GLY A 55 4.11 4.89 -6.68
N GLN A 56 4.46 5.81 -7.59
CA GLN A 56 3.58 6.29 -8.65
C GLN A 56 3.16 5.14 -9.56
N ASP A 57 4.12 4.40 -10.11
CA ASP A 57 3.85 3.30 -11.04
C ASP A 57 2.95 2.23 -10.39
N PHE A 58 3.27 1.83 -9.15
CA PHE A 58 2.47 0.83 -8.44
C PHE A 58 1.06 1.32 -8.11
N VAL A 59 0.93 2.56 -7.61
CA VAL A 59 -0.38 3.14 -7.27
C VAL A 59 -1.23 3.29 -8.54
N GLU A 60 -0.63 3.72 -9.64
CA GLU A 60 -1.33 3.83 -10.92
C GLU A 60 -1.85 2.47 -11.40
N GLU A 61 -0.98 1.45 -11.45
CA GLU A 61 -1.38 0.10 -11.87
C GLU A 61 -2.45 -0.50 -10.94
N TYR A 62 -2.26 -0.39 -9.63
CA TYR A 62 -3.11 -1.08 -8.66
C TYR A 62 -4.46 -0.39 -8.41
N PHE A 63 -4.49 0.94 -8.37
CA PHE A 63 -5.72 1.72 -8.17
C PHE A 63 -6.45 1.98 -9.47
N LEU A 64 -5.79 2.46 -10.53
CA LEU A 64 -6.46 2.71 -11.81
C LEU A 64 -6.80 1.42 -12.55
N GLY A 65 -6.04 0.35 -12.32
CA GLY A 65 -6.36 -0.98 -12.85
C GLY A 65 -7.57 -1.66 -12.18
N GLY A 66 -8.23 -1.02 -11.21
CA GLY A 66 -9.43 -1.54 -10.53
C GLY A 66 -9.17 -2.72 -9.57
N THR A 67 -7.91 -3.13 -9.40
CA THR A 67 -7.54 -4.24 -8.51
C THR A 67 -7.82 -3.89 -7.04
N TYR A 68 -7.58 -2.63 -6.66
CA TYR A 68 -7.92 -2.14 -5.33
C TYR A 68 -9.40 -2.30 -5.00
N ASP A 69 -10.30 -1.84 -5.88
CA ASP A 69 -11.75 -1.90 -5.63
C ASP A 69 -12.23 -3.35 -5.49
N TYR A 70 -11.68 -4.25 -6.32
CA TYR A 70 -11.95 -5.68 -6.20
C TYR A 70 -11.49 -6.24 -4.85
N ASP A 71 -10.23 -6.00 -4.45
CA ASP A 71 -9.69 -6.49 -3.18
C ASP A 71 -10.40 -5.86 -1.97
N TYR A 72 -10.76 -4.59 -2.04
CA TYR A 72 -11.50 -3.88 -0.99
C TYR A 72 -12.91 -4.45 -0.81
N ASN A 73 -13.67 -4.61 -1.90
CA ASN A 73 -15.04 -5.14 -1.84
C ASN A 73 -15.08 -6.59 -1.36
N GLN A 74 -14.11 -7.41 -1.78
CA GLN A 74 -13.93 -8.78 -1.28
C GLN A 74 -13.78 -8.81 0.23
N VAL A 75 -12.88 -7.99 0.79
CA VAL A 75 -12.65 -7.97 2.24
C VAL A 75 -13.85 -7.37 2.98
N LYS A 76 -14.42 -6.27 2.48
CA LYS A 76 -15.58 -5.59 3.08
C LYS A 76 -16.79 -6.51 3.20
N SER A 77 -16.99 -7.42 2.24
CA SER A 77 -18.10 -8.37 2.26
C SER A 77 -18.02 -9.40 3.41
N GLY A 78 -16.83 -9.64 3.95
CA GLY A 78 -16.58 -10.66 4.97
C GLY A 78 -16.19 -10.14 6.35
N VAL A 79 -16.06 -8.82 6.53
CA VAL A 79 -15.54 -8.22 7.77
C VAL A 79 -16.38 -7.02 8.19
N ALA A 80 -16.99 -7.10 9.38
CA ALA A 80 -17.81 -6.02 9.94
C ALA A 80 -16.99 -4.97 10.73
N ASP A 81 -15.81 -5.34 11.23
CA ASP A 81 -14.96 -4.46 12.01
C ASP A 81 -13.99 -3.66 11.11
N GLU A 82 -13.97 -2.33 11.29
CA GLU A 82 -13.21 -1.42 10.45
C GLU A 82 -11.69 -1.59 10.60
N ARG A 83 -11.22 -1.91 11.81
CA ARG A 83 -9.79 -2.15 12.07
C ARG A 83 -9.32 -3.44 11.39
N LEU A 84 -10.12 -4.50 11.48
CA LEU A 84 -9.87 -5.76 10.77
C LEU A 84 -9.94 -5.58 9.26
N LEU A 85 -10.91 -4.82 8.75
CA LEU A 85 -11.00 -4.45 7.33
C LEU A 85 -9.70 -3.77 6.88
N SER A 86 -9.22 -2.78 7.65
CA SER A 86 -7.99 -2.06 7.35
C SER A 86 -6.77 -2.99 7.31
N ASN A 87 -6.66 -3.90 8.27
CA ASN A 87 -5.56 -4.88 8.30
C ASN A 87 -5.60 -5.83 7.09
N HIS A 88 -6.77 -6.37 6.75
CA HIS A 88 -6.91 -7.29 5.64
C HIS A 88 -6.67 -6.62 4.29
N VAL A 89 -7.17 -5.40 4.07
CA VAL A 89 -6.88 -4.65 2.84
C VAL A 89 -5.39 -4.33 2.74
N SER A 90 -4.74 -3.93 3.83
CA SER A 90 -3.28 -3.71 3.85
C SER A 90 -2.49 -4.98 3.47
N GLN A 91 -2.94 -6.16 3.91
CA GLN A 91 -2.34 -7.43 3.50
C GLN A 91 -2.51 -7.71 2.00
N ARG A 92 -3.66 -7.35 1.41
CA ARG A 92 -3.91 -7.47 -0.02
C ARG A 92 -2.98 -6.57 -0.82
N ILE A 93 -2.86 -5.31 -0.41
CA ILE A 93 -1.92 -4.34 -1.02
C ILE A 93 -0.49 -4.87 -0.93
N SER A 94 -0.03 -5.31 0.24
CA SER A 94 1.32 -5.91 0.39
C SER A 94 1.54 -7.16 -0.45
N LYS A 95 0.51 -7.95 -0.74
CA LYS A 95 0.61 -9.12 -1.61
C LYS A 95 0.68 -8.72 -3.08
N ALA A 96 -0.10 -7.73 -3.50
CA ALA A 96 -0.04 -7.17 -4.84
C ALA A 96 1.33 -6.53 -5.09
N TYR A 97 1.79 -5.68 -4.18
CA TYR A 97 3.10 -5.03 -4.26
C TYR A 97 4.25 -6.02 -4.33
N ARG A 98 4.23 -7.10 -3.53
CA ARG A 98 5.24 -8.17 -3.63
C ARG A 98 5.28 -8.83 -5.01
N LYS A 99 4.13 -9.04 -5.65
CA LYS A 99 4.07 -9.59 -7.01
C LYS A 99 4.54 -8.58 -8.06
N TYR A 100 4.33 -7.29 -7.80
CA TYR A 100 4.79 -6.21 -8.67
C TYR A 100 6.31 -6.10 -8.66
N VAL A 101 6.92 -6.07 -7.47
CA VAL A 101 8.39 -6.00 -7.31
C VAL A 101 9.08 -7.31 -7.70
N GLU A 102 8.50 -8.46 -7.34
CA GLU A 102 9.00 -9.79 -7.70
C GLU A 102 7.96 -10.56 -8.51
N PRO A 103 7.82 -10.28 -9.81
CA PRO A 103 6.92 -11.02 -10.65
C PRO A 103 7.34 -12.49 -10.65
N PRO A 104 6.40 -13.43 -10.41
CA PRO A 104 6.74 -14.84 -10.29
C PRO A 104 7.35 -15.30 -11.61
N SER A 105 8.64 -15.67 -11.57
CA SER A 105 9.31 -16.19 -12.76
C SER A 105 8.55 -17.41 -13.28
N LEU A 106 8.35 -17.48 -14.59
CA LEU A 106 7.74 -18.63 -15.25
C LEU A 106 8.46 -19.94 -14.84
N ALA A 107 9.78 -19.87 -14.65
CA ALA A 107 10.60 -20.96 -14.13
C ALA A 107 10.20 -21.41 -12.70
N LYS A 108 9.93 -20.50 -11.76
CA LYS A 108 9.46 -20.85 -10.40
C LYS A 108 8.05 -21.46 -10.43
N LYS A 109 7.16 -20.99 -11.31
CA LYS A 109 5.83 -21.59 -11.50
C LYS A 109 5.93 -23.01 -12.06
N LEU A 110 6.74 -23.22 -13.10
CA LEU A 110 6.95 -24.53 -13.72
C LEU A 110 7.66 -25.52 -12.77
N ALA A 111 8.69 -25.07 -12.04
CA ALA A 111 9.38 -25.90 -11.05
C ALA A 111 8.45 -26.38 -9.92
N ARG A 112 7.47 -25.56 -9.53
CA ARG A 112 6.45 -25.96 -8.54
C ARG A 112 5.52 -27.05 -9.10
N VAL A 113 5.11 -26.96 -10.36
CA VAL A 113 4.27 -27.98 -11.02
C VAL A 113 5.02 -29.30 -11.23
N LEU A 114 6.31 -29.24 -11.60
CA LEU A 114 7.14 -30.42 -11.82
C LEU A 114 7.51 -31.17 -10.53
N ARG A 115 7.50 -30.50 -9.37
CA ARG A 115 7.77 -31.13 -8.05
C ARG A 115 6.61 -31.96 -7.48
N PHE A 116 5.41 -31.81 -8.06
CA PHE A 116 4.20 -32.56 -7.68
C PHE A 116 3.84 -33.66 -8.70
N ARG A 117 4.79 -34.07 -9.54
CA ARG A 117 4.71 -35.29 -10.36
C ARG A 117 5.76 -36.30 -9.93
#